data_AF-A0A947DQZ6-F1
#
_entry.id   AF-A0A947DQZ6-F1
#
_cell.length_a   1.000
_cell.length_b   1.000
_cell.length_c   1.000
_cell.angle_alpha   90.00
_cell.angle_beta   90.00
_cell.angle_gamma   90.00
#
_symmetry.space_group_name_H-M   'P 1'
#
loop_
_entity.id
_entity.type
_entity.pdbx_description
1 polymer ?
#
loop_
_entity_poly.entity_id
_entity_poly.type
_entity_poly.pdbx_seq_one_letter_code
_entity_poly.pdbx_strand_id
1 'polypeptide(L)'
;MIRTSFAVAVCAATMLAGAALAQPLQRSALPETPEGRRQQYLLETRQLAQVLGNAHYLRLLCVGRGDQSWREYMRMLMDREGGARRTDLIDAFNAGYRAGEERFPACTPGAQAQEAELKAQGLRLADTLSARHRD
;
A
#
# COMPACT_ATOMS: atom_id res chain seq x y z
N MET A 1 71.85 -3.80 22.97
CA MET A 1 71.10 -2.61 23.45
C MET A 1 71.56 -1.41 22.63
N ILE A 2 70.81 -1.03 21.59
CA ILE A 2 71.13 0.08 20.67
C ILE A 2 69.88 0.94 20.52
N ARG A 3 70.03 2.23 20.82
CA ARG A 3 69.05 3.31 20.63
C ARG A 3 69.29 3.92 19.26
N THR A 4 68.25 4.09 18.44
CA THR A 4 68.14 5.19 17.47
C THR A 4 66.68 5.38 17.03
N SER A 5 66.18 6.58 17.29
CA SER A 5 64.86 7.11 16.92
C SER A 5 64.76 7.38 15.42
N PHE A 6 63.58 7.26 14.80
CA PHE A 6 63.21 8.07 13.62
C PHE A 6 61.70 8.35 13.54
N ALA A 7 61.41 9.64 13.53
CA ALA A 7 60.32 10.38 12.88
C ALA A 7 58.86 9.89 13.02
N VAL A 8 58.12 10.67 13.81
CA VAL A 8 56.68 10.91 13.70
C VAL A 8 56.35 11.35 12.26
N ALA A 9 55.55 10.58 11.54
CA ALA A 9 54.81 11.05 10.38
C ALA A 9 53.39 11.40 10.85
N VAL A 10 53.14 12.70 11.06
CA VAL A 10 51.80 13.25 11.27
C VAL A 10 51.03 13.07 9.96
N CYS A 11 50.12 12.09 9.90
CA CYS A 11 49.12 12.03 8.85
C CYS A 11 48.16 13.21 9.03
N ALA A 12 48.37 14.25 8.23
CA ALA A 12 47.50 15.42 8.18
C ALA A 12 46.08 15.00 7.78
N ALA A 13 45.12 15.30 8.65
CA ALA A 13 43.71 15.24 8.34
C ALA A 13 43.36 16.32 7.30
N THR A 14 42.75 15.92 6.19
CA THR A 14 41.98 16.83 5.33
C THR A 14 40.62 16.22 4.98
N MET A 15 39.65 16.83 5.66
CA MET A 15 38.20 16.92 5.49
C MET A 15 37.51 16.52 4.17
N LEU A 16 36.36 15.87 4.37
CA LEU A 16 35.05 16.04 3.70
C LEU A 16 34.94 15.77 2.18
N ALA A 17 34.25 14.67 1.85
CA ALA A 17 33.02 14.71 1.05
C ALA A 17 32.35 13.32 1.06
N GLY A 18 31.47 13.09 2.04
CA GLY A 18 30.49 12.03 1.93
C GLY A 18 29.51 12.39 0.82
N ALA A 19 29.78 11.95 -0.41
CA ALA A 19 28.79 11.93 -1.47
C ALA A 19 27.78 10.84 -1.12
N ALA A 20 26.80 11.20 -0.27
CA ALA A 20 25.55 10.48 -0.19
C ALA A 20 24.98 10.47 -1.62
N LEU A 21 25.04 9.31 -2.26
CA LEU A 21 24.39 9.07 -3.55
C LEU A 21 22.90 9.34 -3.33
N ALA A 22 22.46 10.54 -3.73
CA ALA A 22 21.06 10.81 -3.99
C ALA A 22 20.66 9.91 -5.15
N GLN A 23 20.23 8.68 -4.83
CA GLN A 23 19.53 7.85 -5.81
C GLN A 23 18.31 8.66 -6.22
N PRO A 24 18.09 8.92 -7.52
CA PRO A 24 16.84 9.52 -7.94
C PRO A 24 15.74 8.62 -7.40
N LEU A 25 14.84 9.20 -6.61
CA LEU A 25 13.57 8.56 -6.28
C LEU A 25 12.96 8.19 -7.62
N GLN A 26 13.05 6.91 -7.96
CA GLN A 26 12.56 6.33 -9.21
C GLN A 26 11.06 6.57 -9.20
N ARG A 27 10.64 7.71 -9.74
CA ARG A 27 9.23 8.05 -9.92
C ARG A 27 8.76 7.07 -10.96
N SER A 28 8.03 6.04 -10.53
CA SER A 28 7.50 5.00 -11.41
C SER A 28 6.83 5.70 -12.59
N ALA A 29 7.39 5.54 -13.79
CA ALA A 29 6.78 6.07 -14.99
C ALA A 29 5.39 5.43 -15.12
N LEU A 30 4.38 6.24 -15.44
CA LEU A 30 3.07 5.70 -15.81
C LEU A 30 3.29 4.73 -16.99
N PRO A 31 2.56 3.60 -17.04
CA PRO A 31 2.68 2.69 -18.16
C PRO A 31 2.17 3.37 -19.44
N GLU A 32 3.10 3.63 -20.34
CA GLU A 32 2.83 4.32 -21.62
C GLU A 32 2.10 3.40 -22.63
N THR A 33 2.21 2.08 -22.48
CA THR A 33 1.56 1.12 -23.39
C THR A 33 0.11 0.83 -23.00
N PRO A 34 -0.79 0.55 -23.96
CA PRO A 34 -2.17 0.14 -23.66
C PRO A 34 -2.24 -1.08 -22.75
N GLU A 35 -1.38 -2.07 -22.97
CA GLU A 35 -1.28 -3.26 -22.12
C GLU A 35 -0.84 -2.90 -20.70
N GLY A 36 0.18 -2.06 -20.55
CA GLY A 36 0.65 -1.62 -19.24
C GLY A 36 -0.44 -0.85 -18.47
N ARG A 37 -1.19 0.04 -19.12
CA ARG A 37 -2.33 0.74 -18.51
C ARG A 37 -3.39 -0.24 -18.04
N ARG A 38 -3.72 -1.24 -18.86
CA ARG A 38 -4.64 -2.31 -18.49
C ARG A 38 -4.14 -3.06 -17.26
N GLN A 39 -2.89 -3.52 -17.24
CA GLN A 39 -2.34 -4.25 -16.09
C GLN A 39 -2.40 -3.41 -14.80
N GLN A 40 -2.05 -2.13 -14.87
CA GLN A 40 -2.18 -1.23 -13.73
C GLN A 40 -3.62 -1.13 -13.24
N TYR A 41 -4.59 -0.98 -14.15
CA TYR A 41 -6.00 -0.98 -13.78
C TYR A 41 -6.43 -2.28 -13.06
N LEU A 42 -5.96 -3.43 -13.53
CA LEU A 42 -6.23 -4.71 -12.88
C LEU A 42 -5.66 -4.77 -11.46
N LEU A 43 -4.46 -4.21 -11.26
CA LEU A 43 -3.81 -4.14 -9.96
C LEU A 43 -4.53 -3.16 -9.01
N GLU A 44 -4.91 -1.98 -9.50
CA GLU A 44 -5.61 -0.95 -8.72
C GLU A 44 -7.00 -1.44 -8.26
N THR A 45 -7.73 -2.13 -9.13
CA THR A 45 -9.04 -2.74 -8.77
C THR A 45 -8.89 -3.89 -7.77
N ARG A 46 -7.84 -4.72 -7.90
CA ARG A 46 -7.52 -5.76 -6.91
C ARG A 46 -7.13 -5.15 -5.56
N GLN A 47 -6.35 -4.07 -5.57
CA GLN A 47 -5.95 -3.35 -4.35
C GLN A 47 -7.16 -2.73 -3.65
N LEU A 48 -8.10 -2.14 -4.41
CA LEU A 48 -9.33 -1.60 -3.85
C LEU A 48 -10.15 -2.69 -3.17
N ALA A 49 -10.32 -3.86 -3.80
CA ALA A 49 -11.01 -5.01 -3.18
C ALA A 49 -10.37 -5.42 -1.85
N GLN A 50 -9.03 -5.48 -1.78
CA GLN A 50 -8.31 -5.81 -0.55
C GLN A 50 -8.53 -4.77 0.55
N VAL A 51 -8.50 -3.47 0.22
CA VAL A 51 -8.77 -2.37 1.16
C VAL A 51 -10.19 -2.48 1.72
N LEU A 52 -11.18 -2.73 0.85
CA LEU A 52 -12.57 -2.91 1.26
C LEU A 52 -12.74 -4.11 2.21
N GLY A 53 -12.04 -5.21 1.96
CA GLY A 53 -12.07 -6.40 2.83
C GLY A 53 -11.51 -6.16 4.22
N ASN A 54 -10.38 -5.46 4.31
CA ASN A 54 -9.76 -5.14 5.60
C ASN A 54 -10.62 -4.13 6.39
N ALA A 55 -11.10 -3.08 5.71
CA ALA A 55 -12.02 -2.11 6.33
C ALA A 55 -13.31 -2.79 6.82
N HIS A 56 -13.81 -3.75 6.05
CA HIS A 56 -14.98 -4.53 6.44
C HIS A 56 -14.76 -5.31 7.74
N TYR A 57 -13.64 -6.01 7.88
CA TYR A 57 -13.29 -6.71 9.11
C TYR A 57 -13.27 -5.76 10.32
N LEU A 58 -12.52 -4.66 10.22
CA LEU A 58 -12.37 -3.71 11.33
C LEU A 58 -13.70 -3.06 11.71
N ARG A 59 -14.55 -2.77 10.73
CA ARG A 59 -15.90 -2.26 10.98
C ARG A 59 -16.75 -3.24 11.77
N LEU A 60 -16.75 -4.52 11.38
CA LEU A 60 -17.47 -5.56 12.10
C LEU A 60 -16.93 -5.72 13.52
N LEU A 61 -15.61 -5.69 13.68
CA LEU A 61 -14.93 -5.83 14.97
C LEU A 61 -15.27 -4.68 15.93
N CYS A 62 -15.35 -3.45 15.42
CA CYS A 62 -15.53 -2.25 16.25
C CYS A 62 -16.97 -1.77 16.41
N VAL A 63 -17.83 -1.99 15.42
CA VAL A 63 -19.20 -1.43 15.37
C VAL A 63 -20.26 -2.53 15.26
N GLY A 64 -19.86 -3.76 14.91
CA GLY A 64 -20.79 -4.87 14.70
C GLY A 64 -21.42 -4.88 13.31
N ARG A 65 -22.49 -5.67 13.15
CA ARG A 65 -23.09 -6.00 11.85
C ARG A 65 -24.10 -4.96 11.32
N GLY A 66 -24.29 -3.85 12.02
CA GLY A 66 -25.28 -2.84 11.62
C GLY A 66 -24.89 -2.05 10.37
N ASP A 67 -23.59 -1.91 10.10
CA ASP A 67 -23.08 -1.20 8.93
C ASP A 67 -22.64 -2.18 7.82
N GLN A 68 -23.25 -2.06 6.65
CA GLN A 68 -23.00 -2.90 5.47
C GLN A 68 -22.33 -2.13 4.33
N SER A 69 -21.93 -0.88 4.54
CA SER A 69 -21.37 0.02 3.51
C SER A 69 -20.19 -0.60 2.75
N TRP A 70 -19.24 -1.21 3.46
CA TRP A 70 -18.07 -1.88 2.84
C TRP A 70 -18.46 -3.03 1.91
N ARG A 71 -19.48 -3.81 2.29
CA ARG A 71 -20.00 -4.91 1.47
C ARG A 71 -20.67 -4.38 0.20
N GLU A 72 -21.40 -3.29 0.34
CA GLU A 72 -22.05 -2.61 -0.77
C GLU A 72 -21.03 -2.01 -1.76
N TYR A 73 -19.95 -1.38 -1.27
CA TYR A 73 -18.85 -0.92 -2.13
C TYR A 73 -18.19 -2.08 -2.88
N MET A 74 -17.98 -3.22 -2.21
CA MET A 74 -17.44 -4.41 -2.87
C MET A 74 -18.40 -4.96 -3.92
N ARG A 75 -19.71 -4.96 -3.66
CA ARG A 75 -20.74 -5.34 -4.64
C ARG A 75 -20.68 -4.44 -5.88
N MET A 76 -20.63 -3.13 -5.69
CA MET A 76 -20.52 -2.19 -6.81
C MET A 76 -19.22 -2.38 -7.61
N LEU A 77 -18.10 -2.68 -6.96
CA LEU A 77 -16.86 -3.03 -7.65
C LEU A 77 -17.02 -4.32 -8.47
N MET A 78 -17.62 -5.36 -7.91
CA MET A 78 -17.89 -6.60 -8.64
C MET A 78 -18.89 -6.44 -9.79
N ASP A 79 -19.86 -5.55 -9.67
CA ASP A 79 -20.84 -5.34 -10.74
C ASP A 79 -20.20 -4.65 -11.95
N ARG A 80 -19.18 -3.81 -11.73
CA ARG A 80 -18.42 -3.14 -12.79
C ARG A 80 -17.29 -4.01 -13.35
N GLU A 81 -16.48 -4.58 -12.46
CA GLU A 81 -15.21 -5.23 -12.80
C GLU A 81 -15.27 -6.76 -12.77
N GLY A 82 -16.37 -7.31 -12.26
CA GLY A 82 -16.48 -8.71 -11.90
C GLY A 82 -16.30 -9.64 -13.07
N GLY A 83 -17.03 -9.48 -14.18
CA GLY A 83 -16.92 -10.29 -15.41
C GLY A 83 -16.15 -11.62 -15.26
N ALA A 84 -15.00 -11.73 -15.93
CA ALA A 84 -14.09 -12.88 -15.81
C ALA A 84 -13.17 -12.82 -14.56
N ARG A 85 -13.16 -11.71 -13.83
CA ARG A 85 -12.27 -11.43 -12.68
C ARG A 85 -12.95 -11.56 -11.32
N ARG A 86 -14.17 -12.09 -11.27
CA ARG A 86 -14.99 -12.06 -10.06
C ARG A 86 -14.30 -12.81 -8.92
N THR A 87 -13.74 -13.99 -9.23
CA THR A 87 -12.95 -14.79 -8.30
C THR A 87 -11.72 -14.03 -7.80
N ASP A 88 -10.97 -13.39 -8.69
CA ASP A 88 -9.79 -12.58 -8.35
C ASP A 88 -10.11 -11.46 -7.35
N LEU A 89 -11.22 -10.75 -7.56
CA LEU A 89 -11.66 -9.68 -6.67
C LEU A 89 -12.17 -10.22 -5.32
N ILE A 90 -12.89 -11.34 -5.32
CA ILE A 90 -13.32 -12.02 -4.08
C ILE A 90 -12.11 -12.46 -3.26
N ASP A 91 -11.11 -13.06 -3.91
CA ASP A 91 -9.90 -13.53 -3.25
C ASP A 91 -9.12 -12.36 -2.63
N ALA A 92 -9.03 -11.23 -3.33
CA ALA A 92 -8.39 -10.03 -2.82
C ALA A 92 -9.14 -9.45 -1.60
N PHE A 93 -10.47 -9.39 -1.66
CA PHE A 93 -11.30 -8.98 -0.52
C PHE A 93 -11.07 -9.90 0.69
N ASN A 94 -11.10 -11.21 0.49
CA ASN A 94 -10.88 -12.19 1.55
C ASN A 94 -9.46 -12.11 2.13
N ALA A 95 -8.46 -11.85 1.29
CA ALA A 95 -7.10 -11.60 1.74
C ALA A 95 -7.00 -10.34 2.62
N GLY A 96 -7.69 -9.26 2.25
CA GLY A 96 -7.78 -8.05 3.05
C GLY A 96 -8.45 -8.28 4.40
N TYR A 97 -9.56 -9.04 4.41
CA TYR A 97 -10.27 -9.41 5.62
C TYR A 97 -9.36 -10.18 6.59
N ARG A 98 -8.69 -11.25 6.10
CA ARG A 98 -7.75 -12.05 6.90
C ARG A 98 -6.59 -11.23 7.46
N ALA A 99 -6.05 -10.30 6.67
CA ALA A 99 -4.98 -9.41 7.14
C ALA A 99 -5.42 -8.51 8.29
N GLY A 100 -6.69 -8.07 8.30
CA GLY A 100 -7.28 -7.37 9.44
C GLY A 100 -7.39 -8.27 10.67
N GLU A 101 -7.90 -9.49 10.47
CA GLU A 101 -8.09 -10.50 11.52
C GLU A 101 -6.79 -10.90 12.22
N GLU A 102 -5.75 -11.19 11.45
CA GLU A 102 -4.42 -11.54 11.97
C GLU A 102 -3.79 -10.42 12.80
N ARG A 103 -4.02 -9.17 12.41
CA ARG A 103 -3.37 -8.00 13.04
C ARG A 103 -4.16 -7.45 14.23
N PHE A 104 -5.48 -7.54 14.21
CA PHE A 104 -6.35 -6.90 15.20
C PHE A 104 -7.38 -7.89 15.77
N PRO A 105 -7.06 -8.61 16.87
CA PRO A 105 -7.98 -9.57 17.48
C PRO A 105 -9.10 -8.92 18.30
N ALA A 106 -9.00 -7.62 18.60
CA ALA A 106 -9.99 -6.87 19.38
C ALA A 106 -10.06 -5.42 18.86
N CYS A 107 -11.20 -4.75 19.07
CA CYS A 107 -11.32 -3.34 18.75
C CYS A 107 -10.47 -2.50 19.71
N THR A 108 -9.39 -1.92 19.20
CA THR A 108 -8.49 -1.00 19.91
C THR A 108 -8.48 0.36 19.22
N PRO A 109 -7.96 1.43 19.85
CA PRO A 109 -7.77 2.70 19.17
C PRO A 109 -6.93 2.57 17.88
N GLY A 110 -5.97 1.65 17.85
CA GLY A 110 -5.18 1.35 16.65
C GLY A 110 -6.01 0.69 15.53
N ALA A 111 -6.96 -0.18 15.88
CA ALA A 111 -7.89 -0.78 14.91
C ALA A 111 -8.82 0.29 14.28
N GLN A 112 -9.34 1.20 15.11
CA GLN A 112 -10.18 2.31 14.64
C GLN A 112 -9.39 3.28 13.74
N ALA A 113 -8.16 3.62 14.12
CA ALA A 113 -7.28 4.43 13.29
C ALA A 113 -6.96 3.74 11.95
N GLN A 114 -6.71 2.43 11.97
CA GLN A 114 -6.49 1.65 10.75
C GLN A 114 -7.72 1.64 9.83
N GLU A 115 -8.94 1.54 10.38
CA GLU A 115 -10.18 1.64 9.58
C GLU A 115 -10.27 3.01 8.90
N ALA A 116 -9.97 4.09 9.63
CA ALA A 116 -9.97 5.44 9.06
C ALA A 116 -8.93 5.61 7.93
N GLU A 117 -7.74 5.05 8.09
CA GLU A 117 -6.71 5.07 7.04
C GLU A 117 -7.11 4.25 5.81
N LEU A 118 -7.72 3.08 6.00
CA LEU A 118 -8.24 2.26 4.91
C LEU A 118 -9.36 2.97 4.15
N LYS A 119 -10.23 3.69 4.86
CA LYS A 119 -11.25 4.54 4.23
C LYS A 119 -10.61 5.61 3.34
N ALA A 120 -9.61 6.32 3.86
CA ALA A 120 -8.89 7.33 3.09
C ALA A 120 -8.16 6.72 1.88
N GLN A 121 -7.56 5.54 2.04
CA GLN A 121 -6.90 4.81 0.95
C GLN A 121 -7.90 4.35 -0.12
N GLY A 122 -9.05 3.82 0.28
CA GLY A 122 -10.12 3.38 -0.62
C GLY A 122 -10.64 4.53 -1.48
N LEU A 123 -10.84 5.72 -0.88
CA LEU A 123 -11.21 6.93 -1.61
C LEU A 123 -10.15 7.31 -2.65
N ARG A 124 -8.87 7.37 -2.27
CA ARG A 124 -7.78 7.69 -3.21
C ARG A 124 -7.70 6.70 -4.38
N LEU A 125 -7.91 5.41 -4.12
CA LEU A 125 -7.93 4.37 -5.16
C LEU A 125 -9.13 4.54 -6.09
N ALA A 126 -10.32 4.77 -5.54
CA ALA A 126 -11.53 5.00 -6.33
C ALA A 126 -11.42 6.26 -7.20
N ASP A 127 -10.86 7.34 -6.67
CA ASP A 127 -10.60 8.58 -7.41
C ASP A 127 -9.58 8.35 -8.52
N THR A 128 -8.50 7.61 -8.23
CA THR A 128 -7.47 7.27 -9.23
C THR A 128 -8.07 6.45 -10.37
N LEU A 129 -8.85 5.42 -10.04
CA LEU A 129 -9.54 4.57 -11.00
C LEU A 129 -10.49 5.40 -11.88
N SER A 130 -11.26 6.29 -11.25
CA SER A 130 -12.22 7.16 -11.94
C SER A 130 -11.54 8.23 -12.79
N ALA A 131 -10.39 8.77 -12.37
CA ALA A 131 -9.70 9.83 -13.10
C ALA A 131 -8.92 9.30 -14.31
N ARG A 132 -8.35 8.09 -14.21
CA ARG A 132 -7.42 7.56 -15.21
C ARG A 132 -8.06 6.64 -16.24
N HIS A 133 -9.22 6.07 -15.95
CA HIS A 133 -9.83 5.02 -16.76
C HIS A 133 -11.31 5.32 -17.10
N ARG A 134 -11.62 6.60 -17.27
CA ARG A 134 -12.92 7.06 -17.80
C ARG A 134 -12.87 6.96 -19.34
N ASP A 135 -13.13 5.78 -19.88
CA ASP A 135 -13.39 5.56 -21.31
C ASP A 135 -14.55 4.56 -21.49
#